data_AF-A0A0N1LI07-F1
#
_entry.id   AF-A0A0N1LI07-F1
#
_cell.length_a   1.000
_cell.length_b   1.000
_cell.length_c   1.000
_cell.angle_alpha   90.00
_cell.angle_beta   90.00
_cell.angle_gamma   90.00
#
_symmetry.space_group_name_H-M   'P 1'
#
loop_
_entity.id
_entity.type
_entity.pdbx_description
1 polymer ?
#
loop_
_entity_poly.entity_id
_entity_poly.type
_entity_poly.pdbx_seq_one_letter_code
_entity_poly.pdbx_strand_id
1 'polypeptide(L)'
;MPTRNISLTGHYDSFIEDNVRTGRFGNASEVVRAGLALLERDQSEHAAKLAALRAAVAEGVADLDNGRYIDFDSSEALNTYLQGLVEAGPAHG
;
A
#
# COMPACT_ATOMS: atom_id res chain seq x y z
N MET A 1 28.44 -15.52 -1.60
CA MET A 1 27.05 -15.41 -1.10
C MET A 1 26.66 -16.73 -0.45
N PRO A 2 25.96 -16.74 0.69
CA PRO A 2 25.45 -17.96 1.28
C PRO A 2 24.44 -18.62 0.33
N THR A 3 24.47 -19.95 0.24
CA THR A 3 23.53 -20.73 -0.57
C THR A 3 22.46 -21.34 0.32
N ARG A 4 21.22 -21.40 -0.18
CA ARG A 4 20.13 -22.16 0.44
C ARG A 4 19.54 -23.10 -0.59
N ASN A 5 19.22 -24.31 -0.16
CA ASN A 5 18.46 -25.23 -0.99
C ASN A 5 16.97 -24.90 -0.88
N ILE A 6 16.28 -24.81 -2.02
CA ILE A 6 14.87 -24.40 -2.09
C ILE A 6 14.15 -25.44 -2.95
N SER A 7 13.03 -25.97 -2.46
CA SER A 7 12.16 -26.83 -3.26
C SER A 7 11.17 -25.96 -4.01
N LEU A 8 11.12 -26.14 -5.33
CA LEU A 8 10.21 -25.43 -6.22
C LEU A 8 9.16 -26.40 -6.75
N THR A 9 7.94 -25.89 -6.92
CA THR A 9 6.93 -26.59 -7.71
C THR A 9 7.30 -26.50 -9.19
N GLY A 10 6.79 -27.41 -10.03
CA GLY A 10 7.06 -27.39 -11.47
C GLY A 10 6.72 -26.06 -12.13
N HIS A 11 5.69 -25.36 -11.65
CA HIS A 11 5.33 -24.03 -12.15
C HIS A 11 6.44 -23.00 -11.94
N TYR A 12 7.02 -22.92 -10.74
CA TYR A 12 8.07 -21.94 -10.44
C TYR A 12 9.41 -22.30 -11.08
N ASP A 13 9.68 -23.59 -11.23
CA ASP A 13 10.85 -24.06 -11.97
C ASP A 13 10.79 -23.61 -13.44
N SER A 14 9.67 -23.89 -14.14
CA SER A 14 9.47 -23.42 -15.52
C SER A 14 9.48 -21.90 -15.63
N PHE A 15 8.91 -21.18 -14.66
CA PHE A 15 8.97 -19.71 -14.64
C PHE A 15 10.43 -19.21 -14.57
N ILE A 16 11.26 -19.82 -13.72
CA ILE A 16 12.69 -19.45 -13.63
C ILE A 16 13.40 -19.77 -14.93
N GLU A 17 13.19 -20.97 -15.48
CA GLU A 17 13.79 -21.40 -16.75
C GLU A 17 13.44 -20.43 -17.88
N ASP A 18 12.17 -20.03 -18.00
CA ASP A 18 11.71 -19.09 -19.03
C ASP A 18 12.37 -17.72 -18.90
N ASN A 19 12.49 -17.21 -17.68
CA ASN A 19 13.12 -15.91 -17.41
C ASN A 19 14.62 -15.91 -17.71
N VAL A 20 15.31 -17.03 -17.49
CA VAL A 20 16.72 -17.19 -17.84
C VAL A 20 16.88 -17.39 -19.35
N ARG A 21 16.08 -18.28 -19.95
CA ARG A 21 16.11 -18.61 -21.38
C ARG A 21 15.84 -17.40 -22.26
N THR A 22 14.93 -16.53 -21.85
CA THR A 22 14.62 -15.27 -22.56
C THR A 22 15.69 -14.19 -22.37
N GLY A 23 16.70 -14.45 -21.53
CA GLY A 23 17.79 -13.50 -21.25
C GLY A 23 17.40 -12.35 -20.33
N ARG A 24 16.19 -12.37 -19.75
CA ARG A 24 15.76 -11.34 -18.79
C ARG A 24 16.60 -11.36 -17.51
N PHE A 25 17.11 -12.54 -17.14
CA PHE A 25 18.04 -12.74 -16.03
C PHE A 25 19.17 -13.68 -16.45
N GLY A 26 20.37 -13.48 -15.89
CA GLY A 26 21.55 -14.28 -16.23
C GLY A 26 21.58 -15.66 -15.57
N ASN A 27 20.81 -15.86 -14.49
CA ASN A 27 20.73 -17.14 -13.78
C ASN A 27 19.50 -17.20 -12.84
N ALA A 28 19.19 -18.40 -12.37
CA ALA A 28 18.09 -18.65 -11.43
C ALA A 28 18.22 -17.84 -10.13
N SER A 29 19.44 -17.64 -9.62
CA SER A 29 19.64 -16.89 -8.38
C SER A 29 19.25 -15.42 -8.51
N GLU A 30 19.39 -14.83 -9.71
CA GLU A 30 18.92 -13.47 -9.98
C GLU A 30 17.40 -13.38 -10.02
N VAL A 31 16.73 -14.36 -10.63
CA VAL A 31 15.26 -14.43 -10.64
C VAL A 31 14.72 -14.51 -9.20
N VAL A 32 15.29 -15.40 -8.39
CA VAL A 32 14.89 -15.58 -6.99
C VAL A 32 15.15 -14.31 -6.18
N ARG A 33 16.32 -13.67 -6.34
CA ARG A 33 16.61 -12.40 -5.66
C ARG A 33 15.65 -11.30 -6.06
N ALA A 34 15.31 -11.17 -7.34
CA ALA A 34 14.33 -10.20 -7.80
C ALA A 34 12.94 -10.46 -7.21
N GLY A 35 12.53 -11.73 -7.13
CA GLY A 35 11.29 -12.14 -6.47
C GLY A 35 11.26 -11.80 -4.98
N LEU A 36 12.36 -12.06 -4.26
CA LEU A 36 12.49 -11.72 -2.84
C LEU A 36 12.48 -10.21 -2.61
N ALA A 37 13.19 -9.44 -3.43
CA ALA A 37 13.19 -7.98 -3.33
C ALA A 37 11.80 -7.39 -3.58
N LEU A 38 11.02 -7.98 -4.51
CA LEU A 38 9.63 -7.59 -4.72
C LEU A 38 8.75 -7.90 -3.51
N LEU A 39 8.92 -9.09 -2.91
CA LEU A 39 8.20 -9.49 -1.70
C LEU A 39 8.51 -8.57 -0.51
N GLU A 40 9.77 -8.26 -0.27
CA GLU A 40 10.19 -7.34 0.80
C GLU A 40 9.60 -5.94 0.60
N ARG A 41 9.60 -5.45 -0.65
CA ARG A 41 8.99 -4.16 -0.98
C ARG A 41 7.49 -4.15 -0.73
N ASP A 42 6.77 -5.17 -1.18
CA ASP A 42 5.33 -5.29 -0.97
C ASP A 42 4.98 -5.33 0.53
N GLN A 43 5.73 -6.12 1.31
CA GLN A 43 5.55 -6.20 2.77
C GLN A 43 5.79 -4.84 3.45
N SER A 44 6.84 -4.12 3.05
CA SER A 44 7.13 -2.77 3.57
C SER A 44 6.04 -1.76 3.22
N GLU A 45 5.61 -1.74 1.95
CA GLU A 45 4.53 -0.85 1.50
C GLU A 45 3.21 -1.15 2.22
N HIS A 46 2.88 -2.43 2.43
CA HIS A 46 1.67 -2.83 3.15
C HIS A 46 1.72 -2.43 4.62
N ALA A 47 2.86 -2.62 5.28
CA ALA A 47 3.07 -2.20 6.67
C ALA A 47 2.94 -0.67 6.82
N ALA A 48 3.52 0.10 5.90
CA ALA A 48 3.42 1.56 5.89
C ALA A 48 1.97 2.04 5.69
N LYS A 49 1.24 1.45 4.73
CA LYS A 49 -0.19 1.75 4.51
C LYS A 49 -1.03 1.47 5.75
N LEU A 50 -0.80 0.34 6.40
CA LEU A 50 -1.52 -0.03 7.61
C LEU A 50 -1.19 0.90 8.79
N ALA A 51 0.07 1.31 8.92
CA ALA A 51 0.48 2.29 9.94
C ALA A 51 -0.19 3.65 9.71
N ALA A 52 -0.19 4.14 8.46
CA ALA A 52 -0.85 5.39 8.10
C ALA A 52 -2.37 5.34 8.36
N LEU A 53 -3.03 4.23 8.00
CA LEU A 53 -4.46 4.05 8.27
C LEU A 53 -4.77 4.06 9.77
N ARG A 54 -3.95 3.37 10.58
CA ARG A 54 -4.12 3.37 12.05
C ARG A 54 -3.92 4.77 12.64
N ALA A 55 -2.93 5.51 12.15
CA ALA A 55 -2.70 6.89 12.58
C ALA A 55 -3.89 7.80 12.25
N ALA A 56 -4.41 7.74 11.01
CA ALA A 56 -5.57 8.53 10.60
C ALA A 56 -6.84 8.20 11.40
N VAL A 57 -7.05 6.91 11.71
CA VAL A 57 -8.17 6.50 12.59
C VAL A 57 -7.99 7.04 14.01
N ALA A 58 -6.78 6.95 14.57
CA ALA A 58 -6.51 7.46 15.92
C ALA A 58 -6.70 8.98 16.00
N GLU A 59 -6.28 9.71 14.96
CA GLU A 59 -6.51 11.15 14.82
C GLU A 59 -8.01 11.46 14.77
N GLY A 60 -8.76 10.75 13.91
CA GLY A 60 -10.22 10.94 13.81
C GLY A 60 -10.96 10.64 15.13
N VAL A 61 -10.56 9.59 15.85
CA VAL A 61 -11.11 9.30 17.19
C VAL A 61 -10.78 10.42 18.17
N ALA A 62 -9.54 10.92 18.18
CA ALA A 62 -9.16 12.04 19.03
C ALA A 62 -9.93 13.32 18.67
N ASP A 63 -10.22 13.56 17.39
CA ASP A 63 -11.07 14.68 16.97
C ASP A 63 -12.49 14.57 17.52
N LEU A 64 -13.09 13.38 17.45
CA LEU A 64 -14.41 13.11 18.04
C LEU A 64 -14.42 13.36 19.56
N ASP A 65 -13.45 12.80 20.28
CA ASP A 65 -13.34 12.95 21.74
C ASP A 65 -13.15 14.42 22.18
N ASN A 66 -12.50 15.23 21.34
CA ASN A 66 -12.29 16.65 21.59
C ASN A 66 -13.41 17.55 21.02
N GLY A 67 -14.47 16.97 20.47
CA GLY A 67 -15.57 17.75 19.86
C GLY A 67 -15.19 18.47 18.56
N ARG A 68 -14.09 18.09 17.91
CA ARG A 68 -13.67 18.62 16.60
C ARG A 68 -14.38 17.89 15.46
N TYR A 69 -15.70 17.91 15.48
CA TYR A 69 -16.53 17.34 14.43
C TYR A 69 -17.70 18.27 14.09
N ILE A 70 -18.30 18.03 12.93
CA ILE A 70 -19.53 18.69 12.52
C ILE A 70 -20.57 17.58 12.36
N ASP A 71 -21.68 17.72 13.09
CA ASP A 71 -22.82 16.83 12.93
C ASP A 71 -23.74 17.35 11.82
N PHE A 72 -24.36 16.44 11.08
CA PHE A 72 -25.26 16.77 9.99
C PHE A 72 -26.56 16.01 10.17
N ASP A 73 -27.64 16.75 10.42
CA ASP A 73 -28.98 16.18 10.64
C ASP A 73 -29.62 15.62 9.35
N SER A 74 -28.99 15.85 8.18
CA SER A 74 -29.45 15.30 6.91
C SER A 74 -28.33 15.22 5.87
N SER A 75 -28.50 14.33 4.88
CA SER A 75 -27.60 14.24 3.73
C SER A 75 -27.59 15.52 2.88
N GLU A 76 -28.68 16.30 2.87
CA GLU A 76 -28.75 17.59 2.17
C GLU A 76 -27.87 18.65 2.84
N ALA A 77 -27.86 18.68 4.18
CA ALA A 77 -26.98 19.55 4.95
C ALA A 77 -25.49 19.21 4.73
N LEU A 78 -25.16 17.91 4.74
CA LEU A 78 -23.80 17.45 4.42
C LEU A 78 -23.40 17.86 2.99
N ASN A 79 -24.26 17.63 2.00
CA ASN A 79 -23.95 17.95 0.61
C ASN A 79 -23.75 19.46 0.39
N THR A 80 -24.58 20.30 1.04
CA THR A 80 -24.43 21.76 1.00
C THR A 80 -23.09 22.20 1.58
N TYR A 81 -22.69 21.63 2.73
CA TYR A 81 -21.40 21.91 3.35
C TYR A 81 -20.21 21.53 2.44
N LEU A 82 -20.27 20.34 1.83
CA LEU A 82 -19.23 19.87 0.90
C LEU A 82 -19.13 20.75 -0.35
N GLN A 83 -20.26 21.20 -0.90
CA GLN A 83 -20.28 22.12 -2.04
C GLN A 83 -19.66 23.48 -1.67
N GLY A 84 -19.98 24.01 -0.48
CA GLY A 84 -19.39 25.25 0.02
C GLY A 84 -17.87 25.17 0.22
N LEU A 85 -17.34 24.01 0.63
CA LEU A 85 -15.89 23.78 0.73
C LEU A 85 -15.19 23.78 -0.64
N VAL A 86 -15.85 23.27 -1.68
CA VAL A 86 -15.29 23.27 -3.04
C VAL A 86 -15.27 24.69 -3.63
N GLU A 87 -16.28 25.51 -3.33
CA GLU A 87 -16.39 26.89 -3.80
C GLU A 87 -15.47 27.87 -3.06
N ALA A 88 -15.14 27.60 -1.79
CA ALA A 88 -14.25 28.44 -0.99
C ALA A 88 -12.77 28.41 -1.44
N GLY A 89 -12.37 27.43 -2.27
CA GLY A 89 -10.96 27.20 -2.62
C GLY A 89 -10.09 26.78 -1.42
N PRO A 90 -8.88 26.22 -1.63
CA PRO A 90 -8.06 25.78 -0.51
C PRO A 90 -7.62 27.01 0.28
N ALA A 91 -8.03 27.10 1.55
CA ALA A 91 -7.41 28.01 2.49
C ALA A 91 -5.96 27.57 2.69
N HIS A 92 -5.04 28.18 1.95
CA HIS A 92 -3.61 28.09 2.22
C HIS A 92 -3.34 28.69 3.60
N GLY A 93 -2.96 27.84 4.54
CA GLY A 93 -2.39 28.18 5.85
C GLY A 93 -1.28 27.21 6.17
#